data_AF-A0A4R6ZQN4-F1
#
_entry.id   AF-A0A4R6ZQN4-F1
#
_cell.length_a   1.000
_cell.length_b   1.000
_cell.length_c   1.000
_cell.angle_alpha   90.00
_cell.angle_beta   90.00
_cell.angle_gamma   90.00
#
_symmetry.space_group_name_H-M   'P 1'
#
loop_
_entity.id
_entity.type
_entity.pdbx_description
1 polymer ?
#
loop_
_entity_poly.entity_id
_entity_poly.type
_entity_poly.pdbx_seq_one_letter_code
_entity_poly.pdbx_strand_id
1 'polypeptide(L)'
;MIKTHASLLMAAMLAMPTLAMSDTLELPADATVDVQVIDVMTLSAQAPERNDVVLHPVADGDASHALPEYCVLIGDARLDGERIRLTTQSLTCIETEGSESEIYSGEISAAAYDTDGNFGLAACQDGNCRLLPEQTFQLRLASDLAIEQQDNPAARINEQRREAEGAGVANPIPAEAPDPDDD
;
A
#
# COMPACT_ATOMS: atom_id res chain seq x y z
N MET A 1 -61.86 34.10 -23.23
CA MET A 1 -61.40 32.81 -23.76
C MET A 1 -60.02 32.52 -23.19
N ILE A 2 -59.94 31.36 -22.54
CA ILE A 2 -58.80 30.57 -22.07
C ILE A 2 -57.52 30.70 -22.92
N LYS A 3 -56.34 30.93 -22.30
CA LYS A 3 -55.26 29.91 -22.22
C LYS A 3 -54.09 30.34 -21.32
N THR A 4 -53.99 29.61 -20.22
CA THR A 4 -52.80 29.37 -19.40
C THR A 4 -51.65 28.78 -20.22
N HIS A 5 -50.44 29.29 -20.04
CA HIS A 5 -49.18 28.57 -20.32
C HIS A 5 -48.17 29.03 -19.25
N ALA A 6 -48.13 28.34 -18.10
CA ALA A 6 -47.31 27.15 -17.85
C ALA A 6 -45.83 27.52 -17.76
N SER A 7 -45.42 27.79 -16.52
CA SER A 7 -44.03 27.91 -16.06
C SER A 7 -43.18 26.73 -16.53
N LEU A 8 -42.07 27.00 -17.19
CA LEU A 8 -40.99 26.05 -17.43
C LEU A 8 -39.76 26.56 -16.66
N LEU A 9 -39.68 26.18 -15.39
CA LEU A 9 -38.44 26.19 -14.63
C LEU A 9 -37.57 25.04 -15.18
N MET A 10 -36.70 25.35 -16.14
CA MET A 10 -35.64 24.44 -16.54
C MET A 10 -34.52 24.57 -15.50
N ALA A 11 -34.57 23.72 -14.48
CA ALA A 11 -33.48 23.54 -13.54
C ALA A 11 -32.29 22.96 -14.31
N ALA A 12 -31.30 23.80 -14.61
CA ALA A 12 -30.00 23.34 -15.05
C ALA A 12 -29.37 22.57 -13.88
N MET A 13 -29.49 21.24 -13.90
CA MET A 13 -28.68 20.38 -13.06
C MET A 13 -27.23 20.60 -13.47
N LEU A 14 -26.49 21.32 -12.62
CA LEU A 14 -25.03 21.37 -12.65
C LEU A 14 -24.54 19.93 -12.40
N ALA A 15 -24.25 19.20 -13.48
CA ALA A 15 -23.40 18.02 -13.41
C ALA A 15 -22.01 18.54 -13.00
N MET A 16 -21.73 18.57 -11.70
CA MET A 16 -20.37 18.75 -11.23
C MET A 16 -19.63 17.46 -11.62
N PRO A 17 -18.50 17.54 -12.35
CA PRO A 17 -17.62 16.40 -12.46
C PRO A 17 -17.17 16.08 -11.04
N THR A 18 -17.42 14.85 -10.60
CA THR A 18 -16.81 14.31 -9.39
C THR A 18 -15.31 14.34 -9.62
N LEU A 19 -14.62 15.25 -8.94
CA LEU A 19 -13.16 15.30 -8.89
C LEU A 19 -12.68 13.92 -8.41
N ALA A 20 -11.78 13.30 -9.17
CA ALA A 20 -11.02 12.13 -8.74
C ALA A 20 -10.44 12.45 -7.36
N MET A 21 -10.77 11.64 -6.36
CA MET A 21 -10.19 11.78 -5.04
C MET A 21 -8.81 11.14 -5.07
N SER A 22 -7.80 12.01 -5.06
CA SER A 22 -6.36 11.80 -4.78
C SER A 22 -5.65 10.64 -5.49
N ASP A 23 -5.03 10.94 -6.63
CA ASP A 23 -3.92 10.17 -7.24
C ASP A 23 -2.63 10.21 -6.37
N THR A 24 -2.74 10.34 -5.06
CA THR A 24 -1.61 10.59 -4.15
C THR A 24 -1.84 9.92 -2.81
N LEU A 25 -0.85 9.12 -2.38
CA LEU A 25 -0.78 8.57 -1.04
C LEU A 25 -0.23 9.64 -0.09
N GLU A 26 -1.08 10.12 0.82
CA GLU A 26 -0.74 11.19 1.77
C GLU A 26 -0.84 10.72 3.23
N LEU A 27 0.19 11.03 4.02
CA LEU A 27 0.17 10.87 5.48
C LEU A 27 0.81 12.11 6.13
N PRO A 28 0.23 12.68 7.19
CA PRO A 28 0.83 13.82 7.87
C PRO A 28 2.08 13.40 8.67
N ALA A 29 2.94 14.38 8.99
CA ALA A 29 3.95 14.23 10.00
C ALA A 29 3.34 13.72 11.32
N ASP A 30 4.12 12.97 12.09
CA ASP A 30 3.68 12.29 13.31
C ASP A 30 2.60 11.21 13.13
N ALA A 31 2.13 10.94 11.90
CA ALA A 31 1.30 9.77 11.64
C ALA A 31 2.02 8.50 12.11
N THR A 32 1.28 7.67 12.83
CA THR A 32 1.70 6.31 13.17
C THR A 32 1.08 5.30 12.23
N VAL A 33 1.86 4.30 11.85
CA VAL A 33 1.46 3.12 11.07
C VAL A 33 1.98 1.86 11.76
N ASP A 34 1.15 0.81 11.80
CA ASP A 34 1.54 -0.48 12.38
C ASP A 34 2.21 -1.34 11.32
N VAL A 35 3.34 -1.93 11.68
CA VAL A 35 4.15 -2.76 10.77
C VAL A 35 4.72 -3.98 11.48
N GLN A 36 5.19 -4.93 10.68
CA GLN A 36 5.92 -6.12 11.13
C GLN A 36 7.13 -6.35 10.21
N VAL A 37 8.15 -7.04 10.73
CA VAL A 37 9.25 -7.56 9.90
C VAL A 37 8.78 -8.79 9.12
N ILE A 38 9.22 -8.93 7.86
CA ILE A 38 8.89 -10.12 7.06
C ILE A 38 9.71 -11.35 7.50
N ASP A 39 10.96 -11.13 7.91
CA ASP A 39 11.87 -12.20 8.35
C ASP A 39 12.43 -11.90 9.73
N VAL A 40 12.90 -12.95 10.41
CA VAL A 40 13.57 -12.86 11.69
C VAL A 40 14.81 -11.99 11.54
N MET A 41 14.85 -10.89 12.29
CA MET A 41 15.99 -10.02 12.38
C MET A 41 16.70 -10.22 13.72
N THR A 42 18.02 -10.36 13.68
CA THR A 42 18.84 -10.50 14.90
C THR A 42 19.99 -9.50 14.87
N LEU A 43 20.18 -8.79 15.98
CA LEU A 43 21.30 -7.87 16.20
C LEU A 43 22.05 -8.24 17.47
N SER A 44 23.37 -8.08 17.46
CA SER A 44 24.25 -8.35 18.60
C SER A 44 25.43 -7.40 18.61
N ALA A 45 26.25 -7.43 19.66
CA ALA A 45 27.47 -6.63 19.71
C ALA A 45 28.47 -6.95 18.57
N GLN A 46 28.41 -8.15 17.97
CA GLN A 46 29.25 -8.53 16.85
C GLN A 46 28.65 -8.15 15.49
N ALA A 47 27.32 -8.05 15.42
CA ALA A 47 26.56 -7.62 14.25
C ALA A 47 25.50 -6.59 14.69
N PRO A 48 25.92 -5.35 14.98
CA PRO A 48 25.04 -4.35 15.60
C PRO A 48 24.11 -3.69 14.59
N GLU A 49 24.27 -3.91 13.29
CA GLU A 49 23.54 -3.22 12.23
C GLU A 49 23.02 -4.23 11.20
N ARG A 50 21.84 -3.93 10.65
CA ARG A 50 21.21 -4.65 9.54
C ARG A 50 20.57 -3.66 8.60
N ASN A 51 21.00 -3.69 7.35
CA ASN A 51 20.39 -2.88 6.31
C ASN A 51 19.35 -3.67 5.53
N ASP A 52 18.53 -2.96 4.75
CA ASP A 52 17.53 -3.54 3.85
C ASP A 52 16.53 -4.44 4.57
N VAL A 53 16.13 -4.02 5.78
CA VAL A 53 15.08 -4.66 6.57
C VAL A 53 13.76 -4.43 5.86
N VAL A 54 13.08 -5.53 5.55
CA VAL A 54 11.81 -5.50 4.84
C VAL A 54 10.67 -5.58 5.84
N LEU A 55 9.76 -4.60 5.75
CA LEU A 55 8.59 -4.47 6.60
C LEU A 55 7.32 -4.53 5.75
N HIS A 56 6.25 -5.03 6.35
CA HIS A 56 4.91 -4.94 5.78
C HIS A 56 3.95 -4.28 6.79
N PRO A 57 2.92 -3.56 6.32
CA PRO A 57 1.92 -2.94 7.17
C PRO A 57 0.97 -3.97 7.79
N VAL A 58 0.29 -3.55 8.85
CA VAL A 58 -0.79 -4.27 9.54
C VAL A 58 -2.05 -3.41 9.50
N ALA A 59 -3.15 -3.94 8.95
CA ALA A 59 -4.37 -3.18 8.71
C ALA A 59 -5.21 -2.92 9.98
N ASP A 60 -5.33 -3.90 10.88
CA ASP A 60 -6.23 -3.87 12.04
C ASP A 60 -5.52 -3.52 13.36
N GLY A 61 -4.57 -2.58 13.28
CA GLY A 61 -3.76 -2.16 14.41
C GLY A 61 -4.34 -0.98 15.22
N ASP A 62 -3.54 -0.47 16.16
CA ASP A 62 -3.85 0.70 17.00
C ASP A 62 -3.24 2.00 16.44
N ALA A 63 -2.60 1.93 15.28
CA ALA A 63 -2.03 3.05 14.57
C ALA A 63 -3.07 4.10 14.15
N SER A 64 -2.61 5.35 14.04
CA SER A 64 -3.47 6.48 13.63
C SER A 64 -3.90 6.42 12.18
N HIS A 65 -3.11 5.77 11.31
CA HIS A 65 -3.34 5.65 9.88
C HIS A 65 -2.94 4.25 9.42
N ALA A 66 -3.57 3.81 8.34
CA ALA A 66 -3.22 2.57 7.66
C ALA A 66 -2.51 2.88 6.34
N LEU A 67 -1.58 2.01 5.97
CA LEU A 67 -1.05 1.92 4.61
C LEU A 67 -1.87 0.86 3.84
N PRO A 68 -1.92 0.93 2.49
CA PRO A 68 -2.49 -0.13 1.68
C PRO A 68 -1.96 -1.53 2.06
N GLU A 69 -2.80 -2.56 1.93
CA GLU A 69 -2.44 -3.93 2.35
C GLU A 69 -1.16 -4.42 1.65
N TYR A 70 -1.05 -4.17 0.35
CA TYR A 70 0.12 -4.54 -0.44
C TYR A 70 1.17 -3.43 -0.44
N CYS A 71 1.68 -3.08 0.75
CA CYS A 71 2.86 -2.23 0.87
C CYS A 71 4.07 -3.00 1.39
N VAL A 72 5.25 -2.58 0.91
CA VAL A 72 6.54 -2.99 1.42
C VAL A 72 7.32 -1.73 1.78
N LEU A 73 7.87 -1.70 2.99
CA LEU A 73 8.78 -0.64 3.43
C LEU A 73 10.18 -1.22 3.59
N ILE A 74 11.19 -0.44 3.21
CA ILE A 74 12.60 -0.79 3.38
C ILE A 74 13.21 0.16 4.39
N GLY A 75 13.92 -0.42 5.35
CA GLY A 75 14.54 0.28 6.44
C GLY A 75 15.90 -0.27 6.84
N ASP A 76 16.56 0.44 7.73
CA ASP A 76 17.79 0.00 8.38
C ASP A 76 17.55 -0.11 9.89
N ALA A 77 18.19 -1.09 10.51
CA ALA A 77 18.13 -1.34 11.94
C ALA A 77 19.53 -1.31 12.55
N ARG A 78 19.64 -0.72 13.74
CA ARG A 78 20.87 -0.67 14.52
C ARG A 78 20.60 -0.89 15.99
N LEU A 79 21.56 -1.51 16.66
CA LEU A 79 21.59 -1.65 18.10
C LEU A 79 22.00 -0.31 18.73
N ASP A 80 21.24 0.14 19.72
CA ASP A 80 21.55 1.29 20.54
C ASP A 80 21.26 0.97 22.01
N GLY A 81 22.30 0.60 22.75
CA GLY A 81 22.15 0.05 24.09
C GLY A 81 21.38 -1.27 24.05
N GLU A 82 20.26 -1.34 24.76
CA GLU A 82 19.35 -2.50 24.82
C GLU A 82 18.11 -2.33 23.93
N ARG A 83 18.17 -1.45 22.92
CA ARG A 83 17.06 -1.20 22.00
C ARG A 83 17.49 -1.31 20.55
N ILE A 84 16.58 -1.78 19.71
CA ILE A 84 16.73 -1.78 18.27
C ILE A 84 16.16 -0.46 17.75
N ARG A 85 17.00 0.44 17.21
CA ARG A 85 16.52 1.59 16.46
C ARG A 85 16.33 1.17 15.02
N LEU A 86 15.11 1.31 14.52
CA LEU A 86 14.76 1.02 13.14
C LEU A 86 14.24 2.30 12.49
N THR A 87 14.70 2.60 11.29
CA THR A 87 14.24 3.72 10.46
C THR A 87 13.92 3.22 9.07
N THR A 88 12.90 3.77 8.43
CA THR A 88 12.57 3.49 7.03
C THR A 88 13.09 4.60 6.13
N GLN A 89 13.43 4.24 4.89
CA GLN A 89 13.89 5.17 3.86
C GLN A 89 13.02 5.15 2.59
N SER A 90 12.35 4.04 2.30
CA SER A 90 11.49 3.93 1.12
C SER A 90 10.31 3.01 1.35
N LEU A 91 9.27 3.21 0.55
CA LEU A 91 8.11 2.34 0.49
C LEU A 91 7.66 2.13 -0.94
N THR A 92 6.99 1.01 -1.17
CA THR A 92 6.23 0.75 -2.39
C THR A 92 4.91 0.10 -2.00
N CYS A 93 3.83 0.72 -2.41
CA CYS A 93 2.46 0.28 -2.19
C CYS A 93 1.78 -0.01 -3.52
N ILE A 94 0.95 -1.04 -3.52
CA ILE A 94 0.08 -1.40 -4.63
C ILE A 94 -1.35 -1.36 -4.11
N GLU A 95 -2.15 -0.42 -4.59
CA GLU A 95 -3.59 -0.44 -4.35
C GLU A 95 -4.24 -1.40 -5.35
N THR A 96 -5.15 -2.23 -4.87
CA THR A 96 -5.84 -3.24 -5.67
C THR A 96 -7.35 -3.06 -5.69
N GLU A 97 -7.88 -2.11 -4.93
CA GLU A 97 -9.28 -1.70 -5.02
C GLU A 97 -9.58 -1.02 -6.36
N GLY A 98 -10.21 -1.76 -7.28
CA GLY A 98 -10.64 -1.23 -8.57
C GLY A 98 -10.41 -2.19 -9.74
N SER A 99 -10.57 -1.68 -10.96
CA SER A 99 -10.28 -2.44 -12.20
C SER A 99 -8.80 -2.42 -12.59
N GLU A 100 -8.01 -1.54 -11.97
CA GLU A 100 -6.59 -1.34 -12.25
C GLU A 100 -5.84 -1.17 -10.94
N SER A 101 -4.59 -1.64 -10.88
CA SER A 101 -3.76 -1.48 -9.70
C SER A 101 -3.03 -0.14 -9.75
N GLU A 102 -3.03 0.58 -8.63
CA GLU A 102 -2.31 1.85 -8.49
C GLU A 102 -0.98 1.59 -7.80
N ILE A 103 0.10 2.21 -8.28
CA ILE A 103 1.44 1.99 -7.72
C ILE A 103 1.92 3.29 -7.10
N TYR A 104 2.24 3.26 -5.81
CA TYR A 104 2.83 4.37 -5.08
C TYR A 104 4.22 3.97 -4.62
N SER A 105 5.28 4.59 -5.15
CA SER A 105 6.65 4.28 -4.75
C SER A 105 7.44 5.56 -4.54
N GLY A 106 8.14 5.65 -3.40
CA GLY A 106 8.81 6.88 -3.00
C GLY A 106 9.60 6.73 -1.69
N GLU A 107 10.15 7.86 -1.26
CA GLU A 107 10.88 7.97 0.00
C GLU A 107 9.92 8.19 1.16
N ILE A 108 10.27 7.63 2.32
CA ILE A 108 9.58 7.85 3.59
C ILE A 108 10.64 8.08 4.66
N SER A 109 10.36 9.00 5.58
CA SER A 109 11.17 9.15 6.79
C SER A 109 10.30 8.77 7.99
N ALA A 110 10.47 7.56 8.49
CA ALA A 110 9.79 7.10 9.70
C ALA A 110 10.73 6.31 10.60
N ALA A 111 10.40 6.25 11.88
CA ALA A 111 11.21 5.58 12.89
C ALA A 111 10.35 4.72 13.81
N ALA A 112 10.90 3.60 14.28
CA ALA A 112 10.19 2.67 15.13
C ALA A 112 10.11 3.14 16.58
N TYR A 113 8.91 3.04 17.14
CA TYR A 113 8.61 3.28 18.54
C TYR A 113 7.97 2.02 19.13
N ASP A 114 8.30 1.75 20.38
CA ASP A 114 7.73 0.63 21.13
C ASP A 114 6.41 1.06 21.79
N THR A 115 5.69 0.09 22.34
CA THR A 115 4.42 0.26 23.04
C THR A 115 4.50 1.16 24.28
N ASP A 116 5.70 1.32 24.85
CA ASP A 116 5.99 2.26 25.93
C ASP A 116 6.15 3.72 25.44
N GLY A 117 6.07 3.95 24.12
CA GLY A 117 6.23 5.25 23.47
C GLY A 117 7.70 5.70 23.35
N ASN A 118 8.66 4.89 23.78
CA ASN A 118 10.07 5.20 23.66
C ASN A 118 10.58 4.91 22.24
N PHE A 119 11.57 5.69 21.84
CA PHE A 119 12.24 5.49 20.56
C PHE A 119 13.06 4.20 20.56
N GLY A 120 12.91 3.41 19.49
CA GLY A 120 13.50 2.08 19.34
C GLY A 120 12.72 1.00 20.10
N LEU A 121 12.95 -0.26 19.76
CA LEU A 121 12.19 -1.43 20.22
C LEU A 121 12.94 -2.18 21.34
N ALA A 122 12.26 -2.48 22.45
CA ALA A 122 12.80 -3.26 23.57
C ALA A 122 12.79 -4.79 23.29
N ALA A 123 13.50 -5.21 22.25
CA ALA A 123 13.51 -6.60 21.78
C ALA A 123 14.76 -7.40 22.19
N CYS A 124 15.53 -6.88 23.13
CA CYS A 124 16.81 -7.46 23.58
C CYS A 124 16.63 -8.35 24.81
N GLN A 125 17.17 -9.57 24.75
CA GLN A 125 17.25 -10.49 25.88
C GLN A 125 18.69 -11.00 25.99
N ASP A 126 19.32 -10.81 27.15
CA ASP A 126 20.70 -11.24 27.43
C ASP A 126 21.73 -10.81 26.35
N GLY A 127 21.56 -9.60 25.81
CA GLY A 127 22.44 -9.03 24.78
C GLY A 127 22.20 -9.56 23.36
N ASN A 128 21.19 -10.40 23.16
CA ASN A 128 20.72 -10.84 21.85
C ASN A 128 19.37 -10.17 21.53
N CYS A 129 19.33 -9.35 20.49
CA CYS A 129 18.16 -8.56 20.13
C CYS A 129 17.48 -9.15 18.91
N ARG A 130 16.20 -9.49 19.02
CA ARG A 130 15.50 -10.23 17.97
C ARG A 130 14.11 -9.71 17.70
N LEU A 131 13.85 -9.32 16.45
CA LEU A 131 12.49 -9.12 15.94
C LEU A 131 12.06 -10.38 15.20
N LEU A 132 10.81 -10.77 15.40
CA LEU A 132 10.18 -11.92 14.77
C LEU A 132 9.10 -11.40 13.82
N PRO A 133 8.79 -12.15 12.76
CA PRO A 133 7.52 -11.97 12.06
C PRO A 133 6.35 -12.00 13.05
N GLU A 134 5.23 -11.37 12.68
CA GLU A 134 4.00 -11.29 13.49
C GLU A 134 4.10 -10.40 14.75
N GLN A 135 5.29 -9.90 15.12
CA GLN A 135 5.43 -8.90 16.17
C GLN A 135 5.17 -7.50 15.61
N THR A 136 3.98 -6.97 15.90
CA THR A 136 3.58 -5.61 15.49
C THR A 136 4.31 -4.56 16.33
N PHE A 137 4.78 -3.51 15.67
CA PHE A 137 5.27 -2.28 16.28
C PHE A 137 4.92 -1.07 15.42
N GLN A 138 5.01 0.13 16.00
CA GLN A 138 4.63 1.36 15.33
C GLN A 138 5.83 2.05 14.69
N LEU A 139 5.67 2.45 13.43
CA LEU A 139 6.48 3.50 12.84
C LEU A 139 5.79 4.84 13.04
N ARG A 140 6.55 5.88 13.36
CA ARG A 140 6.08 7.27 13.35
C ARG A 140 6.81 8.05 12.27
N LEU A 141 6.05 8.75 11.44
CA LEU A 141 6.57 9.61 10.38
C LEU A 141 7.24 10.85 10.97
N ALA A 142 8.44 11.17 10.48
CA ALA A 142 9.19 12.36 10.86
C ALA A 142 8.80 13.60 10.04
N SER A 143 8.15 13.40 8.90
CA SER A 143 7.68 14.45 7.99
C SER A 143 6.42 13.99 7.26
N ASP A 144 5.72 14.93 6.64
CA ASP A 144 4.63 14.61 5.72
C ASP A 144 5.12 13.68 4.60
N LEU A 145 4.27 12.72 4.25
CA LEU A 145 4.41 11.84 3.09
C LEU A 145 3.40 12.29 2.04
N ALA A 146 3.86 12.47 0.81
CA ALA A 146 3.02 12.66 -0.35
C ALA A 146 3.69 11.96 -1.54
N ILE A 147 3.11 10.84 -1.99
CA ILE A 147 3.63 10.06 -3.12
C ILE A 147 2.56 10.05 -4.21
N GLU A 148 2.90 10.65 -5.36
CA GLU A 148 2.06 10.59 -6.55
C GLU A 148 1.99 9.16 -7.10
N GLN A 149 0.82 8.80 -7.63
CA GLN A 149 0.63 7.56 -8.36
C GLN A 149 1.60 7.49 -9.55
N GLN A 150 2.26 6.34 -9.69
CA GLN A 150 3.14 6.06 -10.82
C GLN A 150 2.39 5.38 -11.96
N ASP A 151 2.85 5.62 -13.19
CA ASP A 151 2.36 4.94 -14.39
C ASP A 151 2.39 3.41 -14.20
N ASN A 152 1.24 2.76 -14.45
CA ASN A 152 1.14 1.30 -14.48
C ASN A 152 1.11 0.80 -15.94
N PRO A 153 2.21 0.24 -16.47
CA PRO A 153 2.23 -0.27 -17.84
C PRO A 153 1.24 -1.41 -18.08
N ALA A 154 0.94 -2.21 -17.04
CA ALA A 154 0.00 -3.32 -17.13
C ALA A 154 -1.44 -2.81 -17.29
N ALA A 155 -1.81 -1.74 -16.58
CA ALA A 155 -3.10 -1.06 -16.75
C ALA A 155 -3.30 -0.66 -18.22
N ARG A 156 -2.32 0.06 -18.80
CA ARG A 156 -2.35 0.46 -20.22
C ARG A 156 -2.46 -0.72 -21.19
N ILE A 157 -1.73 -1.82 -20.94
CA ILE A 157 -1.82 -3.02 -21.79
C ILE A 157 -3.21 -3.67 -21.66
N ASN A 158 -3.78 -3.70 -20.47
CA ASN A 158 -5.11 -4.26 -20.22
C ASN A 158 -6.21 -3.39 -20.85
N GLU A 159 -6.09 -2.06 -20.81
CA GLU A 159 -6.94 -1.12 -21.53
C GLU A 159 -6.91 -1.41 -23.04
N GLN A 160 -5.71 -1.51 -23.63
CA GLN A 160 -5.55 -1.83 -25.05
C GLN A 160 -6.19 -3.17 -25.43
N ARG A 161 -6.13 -4.18 -24.55
CA ARG A 161 -6.81 -5.46 -24.76
C ARG A 161 -8.33 -5.29 -24.71
N ARG A 162 -8.87 -4.53 -23.77
CA ARG A 162 -10.31 -4.24 -23.69
C ARG A 162 -10.81 -3.53 -24.96
N GLU A 163 -10.05 -2.58 -25.48
CA GLU A 163 -10.36 -1.85 -26.71
C GLU A 163 -10.26 -2.76 -27.95
N ALA A 164 -9.27 -3.64 -28.01
CA ALA A 164 -9.07 -4.57 -29.12
C ALA A 164 -10.07 -5.74 -29.13
N GLU A 165 -10.57 -6.15 -27.96
CA GLU A 165 -11.48 -7.29 -27.78
C GLU A 165 -12.95 -6.87 -27.57
N GLY A 166 -13.33 -5.67 -28.03
CA GLY A 166 -14.63 -5.02 -27.85
C GLY A 166 -15.81 -5.95 -27.53
N ALA A 167 -16.42 -5.75 -26.36
CA ALA A 167 -17.58 -6.48 -25.85
C ALA A 167 -17.50 -8.01 -25.97
N GLY A 168 -16.62 -8.64 -25.19
CA GLY A 168 -16.77 -10.04 -24.79
C GLY A 168 -16.94 -11.00 -25.97
N VAL A 169 -15.90 -11.15 -26.78
CA VAL A 169 -15.85 -12.30 -27.68
C VAL A 169 -15.61 -13.53 -26.80
N ALA A 170 -16.69 -14.27 -26.50
CA ALA A 170 -16.59 -15.60 -25.94
C ALA A 170 -15.58 -16.36 -26.78
N ASN A 171 -14.44 -16.73 -26.19
CA ASN A 171 -13.48 -17.64 -26.82
C ASN A 171 -14.30 -18.84 -27.32
N PRO A 172 -14.48 -19.03 -28.64
CA PRO A 172 -15.23 -20.17 -29.10
C PRO A 172 -14.39 -21.38 -28.71
N ILE A 173 -14.86 -22.16 -27.75
CA ILE A 173 -14.34 -23.51 -27.58
C ILE A 173 -14.56 -24.17 -28.94
N PRO A 174 -13.50 -24.62 -29.65
CA PRO A 174 -13.68 -25.32 -30.90
C PRO A 174 -14.58 -26.52 -30.62
N ALA A 175 -15.81 -26.49 -31.14
CA ALA A 175 -16.60 -27.70 -31.27
C ALA A 175 -15.88 -28.54 -32.32
N GLU A 176 -15.63 -29.81 -31.99
CA GLU A 176 -14.84 -30.80 -32.75
C GLU A 176 -13.34 -30.83 -32.39
N ALA A 177 -13.06 -31.39 -31.20
CA ALA A 177 -11.94 -32.31 -31.11
C ALA A 177 -12.37 -33.61 -31.83
N PRO A 178 -11.58 -34.15 -32.78
CA PRO A 178 -11.89 -35.46 -33.36
C PRO A 178 -11.88 -36.51 -32.25
N ASP A 179 -12.92 -37.35 -32.24
CA ASP A 179 -13.06 -38.48 -31.33
C ASP A 179 -11.89 -39.47 -31.61
N PRO A 180 -11.08 -39.84 -30.59
CA PRO A 180 -9.96 -40.75 -30.81
C PRO A 180 -10.35 -42.21 -31.14
N ASP A 181 -11.64 -42.52 -31.26
CA ASP A 181 -12.14 -43.88 -31.50
C ASP A 181 -12.65 -44.14 -32.94
N ASP A 182 -12.38 -43.27 -33.92
CA ASP A 182 -12.57 -43.60 -35.34
C ASP A 182 -11.33 -44.32 -35.91
N ASP A 183 -11.27 -45.64 -35.73
CA ASP A 183 -10.41 -46.60 -36.44
C ASP A 183 -11.26 -47.72 -37.09
#